data_AF-A0A0F9H468-F1
#
_entry.id   AF-A0A0F9H468-F1
#
_cell.length_a   1.000
_cell.length_b   1.000
_cell.length_c   1.000
_cell.angle_alpha   90.00
_cell.angle_beta   90.00
_cell.angle_gamma   90.00
#
_symmetry.space_group_name_H-M   'P 1'
#
loop_
_entity.id
_entity.type
_entity.pdbx_description
1 polymer ?
#
loop_
_entity_poly.entity_id
_entity_poly.type
_entity_poly.pdbx_seq_one_letter_code
_entity_poly.pdbx_strand_id
1 'polypeptide(L)' 'MNTKHKTLQTQDEERQLVASAMVRQGGSFVSALGNALYNADLSNTDKIKAAFPEYWEKYLNQAMVEIDLNQEKG' A
#
# COMPACT_ATOMS: atom_id res chain seq x y z
N MET A 1 5.97 25.53 -7.22
CA MET A 1 5.57 24.44 -6.31
C MET A 1 6.19 23.17 -6.86
N ASN A 2 7.15 22.59 -6.15
CA ASN A 2 7.91 21.42 -6.62
C ASN A 2 7.49 20.22 -5.76
N THR A 3 6.37 19.61 -6.11
CA THR A 3 5.86 18.39 -5.49
C THR A 3 6.77 17.23 -5.88
N LYS A 4 7.88 17.08 -5.16
CA LYS A 4 8.65 15.84 -5.16
C LYS A 4 7.80 14.79 -4.45
N HIS A 5 6.89 14.14 -5.18
CA HIS A 5 6.24 12.93 -4.67
C HIS A 5 7.34 11.95 -4.24
N LYS A 6 7.30 11.52 -2.98
CA LYS A 6 8.24 10.54 -2.43
C LYS A 6 8.15 9.28 -3.30
N THR A 7 9.13 9.08 -4.17
CA THR A 7 9.22 7.88 -4.99
C THR A 7 9.43 6.70 -4.05
N LEU A 8 8.57 5.69 -4.12
CA LEU A 8 8.77 4.42 -3.43
C LEU A 8 10.09 3.85 -3.93
N GLN A 9 11.05 3.64 -3.03
CA GLN A 9 12.41 3.28 -3.42
C GLN A 9 12.54 1.78 -3.64
N THR A 10 11.65 0.97 -3.06
CA THR A 10 11.63 -0.48 -3.24
C THR A 10 10.22 -1.06 -3.31
N GLN A 11 10.10 -2.22 -3.95
CA GLN A 11 8.88 -3.03 -3.95
C GLN A 11 8.45 -3.43 -2.53
N ASP A 12 9.41 -3.57 -1.60
CA ASP A 12 9.11 -3.92 -0.21
C ASP A 12 8.40 -2.78 0.54
N GLU A 13 8.84 -1.54 0.32
CA GLU A 13 8.18 -0.35 0.86
C GLU A 13 6.75 -0.21 0.31
N GLU A 14 6.57 -0.38 -1.00
CA GLU A 14 5.25 -0.35 -1.63
C GLU A 14 4.34 -1.43 -1.02
N ARG A 15 4.84 -2.67 -0.92
CA ARG A 15 4.13 -3.79 -0.28
C ARG A 15 3.69 -3.44 1.13
N GLN A 16 4.58 -2.90 1.96
CA GLN A 16 4.26 -2.56 3.35
C GLN A 16 3.17 -1.47 3.44
N LEU A 17 3.24 -0.46 2.58
CA LEU A 17 2.25 0.62 2.53
C LEU A 17 0.87 0.10 2.12
N VAL A 18 0.81 -0.68 1.05
CA VAL A 18 -0.44 -1.27 0.56
C VAL A 18 -1.03 -2.22 1.61
N ALA A 19 -0.21 -3.09 2.20
CA ALA A 19 -0.65 -4.02 3.25
C ALA A 19 -1.23 -3.26 4.46
N SER A 20 -0.54 -2.23 4.95
CA SER A 20 -0.99 -1.43 6.08
C SER A 20 -2.27 -0.65 5.79
N ALA A 21 -2.40 -0.09 4.58
CA ALA A 21 -3.62 0.60 4.16
C ALA A 21 -4.81 -0.37 4.01
N MET A 22 -4.60 -1.55 3.42
CA MET A 22 -5.60 -2.60 3.31
C MET A 22 -6.12 -3.04 4.69
N VAL A 23 -5.24 -3.23 5.67
CA VAL A 23 -5.63 -3.63 7.03
C VAL A 23 -6.42 -2.53 7.73
N ARG A 24 -5.99 -1.27 7.65
CA ARG A 24 -6.59 -0.15 8.39
C ARG A 24 -7.89 0.37 7.78
N GLN A 25 -7.99 0.40 6.45
CA GLN A 25 -9.06 1.09 5.73
C GLN A 25 -9.99 0.12 4.98
N GLY A 26 -9.59 -1.14 4.82
CA GLY A 26 -10.37 -2.16 4.15
C GLY A 26 -11.47 -2.78 5.02
N GLY A 27 -12.44 -3.42 4.37
CA GLY A 27 -13.39 -4.33 5.03
C GLY A 27 -12.77 -5.72 5.25
N SER A 28 -13.52 -6.64 5.86
CA SER A 28 -13.02 -7.96 6.31
C SER A 28 -12.16 -8.72 5.29
N PHE A 29 -12.61 -8.81 4.03
CA PHE A 29 -11.86 -9.45 2.96
C PHE A 29 -10.53 -8.73 2.66
N VAL A 30 -10.58 -7.42 2.51
CA VAL A 30 -9.40 -6.62 2.19
C VAL A 30 -8.41 -6.61 3.36
N SER A 31 -8.89 -6.55 4.60
CA SER A 31 -8.01 -6.65 5.77
C SER A 31 -7.31 -8.01 5.84
N ALA A 32 -8.00 -9.11 5.49
CA ALA A 32 -7.37 -10.42 5.38
C ALA A 32 -6.34 -10.48 4.24
N LEU A 33 -6.63 -9.85 3.10
CA LEU A 33 -5.69 -9.71 1.99
C LEU A 33 -4.45 -8.90 2.40
N GLY A 34 -4.63 -7.80 3.13
CA GLY A 34 -3.54 -7.00 3.67
C GLY A 34 -2.66 -7.78 4.64
N ASN A 35 -3.25 -8.59 5.51
CA ASN A 35 -2.50 -9.50 6.39
C ASN A 35 -1.75 -10.57 5.59
N ALA A 36 -2.35 -11.15 4.55
CA ALA A 36 -1.66 -12.10 3.67
C ALA A 36 -0.47 -11.42 2.97
N LEU A 37 -0.66 -10.20 2.46
CA LEU A 37 0.38 -9.41 1.81
C LEU A 37 1.53 -9.03 2.76
N TYR A 38 1.21 -8.72 4.02
CA TYR A 38 2.22 -8.41 5.05
C TYR A 38 3.16 -9.60 5.30
N ASN A 39 2.65 -10.83 5.18
CA ASN A 39 3.42 -12.07 5.36
C ASN A 39 4.01 -12.62 4.05
N ALA A 40 3.70 -12.02 2.90
CA ALA A 40 4.13 -12.53 1.60
C ALA A 40 5.60 -12.14 1.31
N ASP A 41 6.37 -13.07 0.74
CA ASP A 41 7.63 -12.75 0.07
C ASP A 41 7.39 -11.96 -1.23
N LEU A 42 8.45 -11.53 -1.92
CA LEU A 42 8.32 -10.77 -3.16
C LEU A 42 7.59 -11.54 -4.27
N SER A 43 7.82 -12.85 -4.39
CA SER A 43 7.16 -13.67 -5.40
C SER A 43 5.65 -13.75 -5.19
N ASN A 44 5.21 -13.92 -3.94
CA ASN A 44 3.79 -13.97 -3.60
C ASN A 44 3.17 -12.56 -3.57
N THR A 45 3.97 -11.53 -3.28
CA THR A 45 3.58 -10.13 -3.45
C THR A 45 3.18 -9.85 -4.91
N ASP A 46 3.99 -10.28 -5.87
CA ASP A 46 3.69 -10.12 -7.30
C ASP A 46 2.39 -10.83 -7.69
N LYS A 47 2.17 -12.04 -7.19
CA LYS A 47 0.92 -12.79 -7.44
C LYS A 47 -0.29 -12.10 -6.85
N ILE A 48 -0.19 -11.58 -5.62
CA ILE A 48 -1.27 -10.83 -4.97
C ILE A 48 -1.58 -9.56 -5.76
N LYS A 49 -0.55 -8.81 -6.16
CA LYS A 49 -0.69 -7.60 -6.99
C LYS A 49 -1.35 -7.90 -8.33
N ALA A 50 -0.96 -8.98 -8.99
CA ALA A 50 -1.54 -9.41 -10.26
C ALA A 50 -2.99 -9.90 -10.13
N ALA A 51 -3.34 -10.55 -9.00
CA ALA A 51 -4.69 -11.03 -8.74
C ALA A 51 -5.67 -9.92 -8.37
N PHE A 52 -5.20 -8.85 -7.72
CA PHE A 52 -6.02 -7.76 -7.21
C PHE A 52 -5.47 -6.35 -7.56
N PRO A 53 -5.26 -6.04 -8.85
CA PRO A 53 -4.60 -4.80 -9.27
C PRO A 53 -5.38 -3.55 -8.84
N GLU A 54 -6.72 -3.58 -8.90
CA GLU A 54 -7.57 -2.45 -8.52
C GLU A 54 -7.51 -2.14 -7.02
N TYR A 55 -7.45 -3.18 -6.17
CA TYR A 55 -7.25 -2.97 -4.73
C TYR A 55 -5.86 -2.45 -4.46
N TRP A 56 -4.83 -2.99 -5.13
CA TRP A 56 -3.47 -2.52 -4.98
C TRP A 56 -3.34 -1.02 -5.26
N GLU A 57 -3.81 -0.56 -6.42
CA GLU A 57 -3.78 0.84 -6.82
C GLU A 57 -4.54 1.74 -5.83
N LYS A 58 -5.76 1.33 -5.46
CA LYS A 58 -6.59 2.08 -4.51
C LYS A 58 -5.86 2.32 -3.18
N TYR A 59 -5.36 1.26 -2.55
CA TYR A 59 -4.77 1.36 -1.22
C TYR A 59 -3.37 1.99 -1.26
N LEU A 60 -2.65 1.86 -2.38
CA LEU A 60 -1.40 2.59 -2.60
C LEU A 60 -1.65 4.11 -2.63
N ASN A 61 -2.62 4.55 -3.43
CA ASN A 61 -2.98 5.97 -3.51
C ASN A 61 -3.43 6.53 -2.15
N GLN A 62 -4.26 5.78 -1.41
CA GLN A 62 -4.67 6.18 -0.06
C GLN A 62 -3.50 6.30 0.90
N ALA A 63 -2.55 5.36 0.86
CA ALA A 63 -1.35 5.40 1.70
C ALA A 63 -0.47 6.63 1.38
N MET A 64 -0.30 6.96 0.10
CA MET A 64 0.48 8.13 -0.33
C MET A 64 -0.17 9.44 0.11
N VAL A 65 -1.49 9.59 -0.07
CA VAL A 65 -2.23 10.77 0.39
C VAL A 65 -2.11 10.94 1.92
N GLU A 66 -2.19 9.86 2.67
CA GLU A 66 -2.03 9.90 4.14
C GLU A 66 -0.63 10.33 4.56
N ILE A 67 0.42 9.88 3.85
CA ILE A 67 1.79 10.31 4.09
C ILE A 67 1.89 11.83 3.88
N ASP A 68 1.39 12.33 2.75
CA ASP A 68 1.45 13.76 2.41
C ASP A 68 0.74 14.62 3.47
N LEU A 69 -0.48 14.22 3.89
CA LEU A 69 -1.24 14.91 4.94
C LEU A 69 -0.55 14.92 6.30
N ASN A 70 0.23 13.88 6.62
CA ASN A 70 0.96 13.80 7.89
C ASN A 70 2.25 14.62 7.88
N GLN A 71 2.84 14.89 6.70
CA GLN A 71 4.00 15.79 6.58
C GLN A 71 3.61 17.27 6.68
N GLU A 72 2.37 17.65 6.34
CA GLU A 72 1.88 19.03 6.44
C GLU A 72 1.44 19.43 7.85
N LYS A 73 1.22 18.44 8.74
CA LYS A 73 0.78 18.65 10.13
C LYS A 73 1.92 18.70 11.15
N GLY A 74 3.16 18.47 10.72
CA GLY A 74 4.38 18.52 11.55
C GLY A 74 5.21 19.76 11.26
#